data_AF-A0A1Y3W8X9-F1
#
_entry.id   AF-A0A1Y3W8X9-F1
#
_cell.length_a   1.000
_cell.length_b   1.000
_cell.length_c   1.000
_cell.angle_alpha   90.00
_cell.angle_beta   90.00
_cell.angle_gamma   90.00
#
_symmetry.space_group_name_H-M   'P 1'
#
loop_
_entity.id
_entity.type
_entity.pdbx_description
1 polymer ?
#
loop_
_entity_poly.entity_id
_entity_poly.type
_entity_poly.pdbx_seq_one_letter_code
_entity_poly.pdbx_strand_id
1 'polypeptide(L)'
;MKRLIKKNQVIVAALALMIAAAGYLNYSGKLFESTDDSGVSQQANSELLDISEEDIETGSGDIESQDQDASEETDGDVEGTPGEAVLTSGEVKNTVAQAKVSREQVRAKNKETLQGIIDSASVTEEQKEEAVNQMIELTRVAEQESAAETLLASKGFTETVVTVSEGEADVVVGNVEMTEANRAQIEDIVTRKTGVAPENIVITPMNKKADQNTAAAEGTSSDSETNTEGTENTETAE
;
A
#
# COMPACT_ATOMS: atom_id res chain seq x y z
N MET A 1 61.01 -3.41 -25.16
CA MET A 1 59.81 -4.24 -25.36
C MET A 1 58.61 -3.31 -25.50
N LYS A 2 58.07 -3.10 -26.72
CA LYS A 2 56.90 -2.21 -26.95
C LYS A 2 55.61 -2.99 -26.69
N ARG A 3 54.84 -2.59 -25.68
CA ARG A 3 53.53 -3.22 -25.39
C ARG A 3 52.52 -2.75 -26.45
N LEU A 4 52.03 -3.68 -27.26
CA LEU A 4 50.91 -3.44 -28.18
C LEU A 4 49.62 -3.39 -27.36
N ILE A 5 49.25 -2.19 -26.93
CA ILE A 5 47.95 -1.97 -26.28
C ILE A 5 46.89 -2.09 -27.37
N LYS A 6 46.02 -3.11 -27.28
CA LYS A 6 44.89 -3.27 -28.18
C LYS A 6 43.96 -2.08 -27.96
N LYS A 7 43.66 -1.31 -29.02
CA LYS A 7 42.93 -0.02 -28.95
C LYS A 7 41.61 -0.10 -28.16
N ASN A 8 40.97 -1.27 -28.16
CA ASN A 8 39.72 -1.52 -27.43
C ASN A 8 39.92 -1.56 -25.91
N GLN A 9 41.10 -1.95 -25.41
CA GLN A 9 41.40 -1.93 -23.97
C GLN A 9 41.64 -0.51 -23.46
N VAL A 10 42.13 0.41 -24.30
CA VAL A 10 42.27 1.84 -23.93
C VAL A 10 40.90 2.46 -23.70
N ILE A 11 39.92 2.13 -24.56
CA ILE A 11 38.55 2.63 -24.45
C ILE A 11 37.88 2.12 -23.17
N VAL A 12 38.00 0.82 -22.89
CA VAL A 12 37.41 0.21 -21.68
C VAL A 12 38.08 0.75 -20.41
N ALA A 13 39.40 0.93 -20.41
CA ALA A 13 40.12 1.51 -19.28
C ALA A 13 39.73 2.98 -19.02
N ALA A 14 39.53 3.77 -20.09
CA ALA A 14 39.07 5.15 -19.97
C ALA A 14 37.63 5.24 -19.42
N LEU A 15 36.72 4.37 -19.89
CA LEU A 15 35.35 4.28 -19.39
C LEU A 15 35.30 3.90 -17.90
N ALA A 16 36.10 2.90 -17.49
CA ALA A 16 36.18 2.47 -16.10
C ALA A 16 36.71 3.60 -15.18
N LEU A 17 37.69 4.37 -15.65
CA LEU A 17 38.25 5.49 -14.89
C LEU A 17 37.24 6.64 -14.74
N MET A 18 36.43 6.90 -15.77
CA MET A 18 35.37 7.91 -15.74
C MET A 18 34.26 7.54 -14.74
N ILE A 19 33.84 6.27 -14.71
CA ILE A 19 32.85 5.77 -13.75
C ILE A 19 33.42 5.81 -12.33
N ALA A 20 34.68 5.43 -12.14
CA ALA A 20 35.34 5.50 -10.83
C ALA A 20 35.45 6.95 -10.32
N ALA A 21 35.76 7.92 -11.19
CA ALA A 21 35.81 9.33 -10.83
C ALA A 21 34.42 9.89 -10.50
N ALA A 22 33.40 9.56 -11.29
CA ALA A 22 32.02 9.99 -11.03
C ALA A 22 31.45 9.35 -9.75
N GLY A 23 31.70 8.06 -9.53
CA GLY A 23 31.33 7.37 -8.31
C GLY A 23 32.05 7.95 -7.08
N TYR A 24 33.34 8.28 -7.22
CA TYR A 24 34.08 8.94 -6.15
C TYR A 24 33.59 10.37 -5.86
N LEU A 25 33.23 11.15 -6.89
CA LEU A 25 32.70 12.51 -6.72
C LEU A 25 31.31 12.51 -6.07
N ASN A 26 30.45 11.56 -6.48
CA ASN A 26 29.12 11.39 -5.90
C ASN A 26 29.18 10.88 -4.46
N TYR A 27 30.12 9.97 -4.16
CA TYR A 27 30.31 9.43 -2.81
C TYR A 27 31.05 10.39 -1.86
N SER A 28 31.92 11.27 -2.36
CA SER A 28 32.72 12.18 -1.51
C SER A 28 31.99 13.46 -1.08
N GLY A 29 30.74 13.69 -1.51
CA GLY A 29 29.81 14.66 -0.92
C GLY A 29 30.32 16.10 -0.74
N LYS A 30 31.33 16.55 -1.49
CA LYS A 30 31.98 17.84 -1.23
C LYS A 30 32.63 18.43 -2.48
N LEU A 31 31.84 19.06 -3.37
CA LEU A 31 32.39 20.08 -4.29
C LEU A 31 31.33 20.98 -4.96
N PHE A 32 30.49 21.67 -4.20
CA PHE A 32 29.97 22.95 -4.68
C PHE A 32 29.94 23.95 -3.52
N GLU A 33 30.99 24.74 -3.44
CA GLU A 33 30.93 26.07 -2.83
C GLU A 33 31.71 27.05 -3.71
N SER A 34 31.19 28.28 -3.75
CA SER A 34 31.63 29.50 -4.45
C SER A 34 31.07 29.73 -5.86
N THR A 35 30.44 30.85 -6.23
CA THR A 35 29.92 32.05 -5.55
C THR A 35 28.98 32.78 -6.55
N ASP A 36 28.05 33.57 -6.01
CA ASP A 36 27.30 34.70 -6.60
C ASP A 36 25.88 34.47 -7.18
N ASP A 37 24.94 34.65 -6.24
CA ASP A 37 23.94 35.73 -6.20
C ASP A 37 22.67 35.61 -7.06
N SER A 38 21.58 35.21 -6.41
CA SER A 38 20.40 36.08 -6.22
C SER A 38 19.32 35.29 -5.48
N GLY A 39 18.82 35.89 -4.39
CA GLY A 39 17.94 35.23 -3.43
C GLY A 39 16.59 34.76 -3.99
N VAL A 40 16.01 33.79 -3.30
CA VAL A 40 14.60 33.69 -2.87
C VAL A 40 14.45 32.32 -2.21
N SER A 41 14.75 32.23 -0.92
CA SER A 41 14.36 31.08 -0.10
C SER A 41 14.59 31.38 1.39
N GLN A 42 13.95 32.45 1.87
CA GLN A 42 13.77 32.73 3.29
C GLN A 42 12.59 33.68 3.45
N GLN A 43 11.37 33.19 3.15
CA GLN A 43 10.16 33.90 3.58
C GLN A 43 8.91 33.02 3.77
N ALA A 44 8.88 31.76 3.31
CA ALA A 44 7.64 30.97 3.36
C ALA A 44 7.39 30.20 4.68
N ASN A 45 8.23 30.34 5.71
CA ASN A 45 8.08 29.56 6.96
C ASN A 45 7.91 30.41 8.24
N SER A 46 7.71 31.72 8.09
CA SER A 46 7.50 32.63 9.23
C SER A 46 6.11 33.28 9.26
N GLU A 47 5.18 32.89 8.39
CA GLU A 47 3.79 33.38 8.38
C GLU A 47 2.78 32.37 8.97
N LEU A 48 3.21 31.20 9.45
CA LEU A 48 2.31 30.17 10.00
C LEU A 48 2.27 30.09 11.54
N LEU A 49 2.95 31.01 12.24
CA LEU A 49 3.03 31.04 13.70
C LEU A 49 2.35 32.25 14.34
N ASP A 50 1.53 32.99 13.59
CA ASP A 50 0.75 34.12 14.10
C ASP A 50 -0.75 33.91 13.82
N ILE A 51 -1.29 32.83 14.38
CA ILE A 51 -2.74 32.74 14.63
C ILE A 51 -2.91 33.00 16.12
N SER A 52 -3.11 34.28 16.41
CA SER A 52 -3.41 34.88 17.70
C SER A 52 -4.44 34.09 18.51
N GLU A 53 -4.14 33.85 19.78
CA GLU A 53 -5.01 33.35 20.85
C GLU A 53 -6.10 34.37 21.25
N GLU A 54 -6.85 34.92 20.29
CA GLU A 54 -7.87 35.95 20.56
C GLU A 54 -9.15 35.71 19.73
N ASP A 55 -9.75 34.51 19.82
CA ASP A 55 -11.19 34.33 19.54
C ASP A 55 -11.81 33.05 20.15
N ILE A 56 -11.44 32.71 21.38
CA ILE A 56 -12.19 31.72 22.20
C ILE A 56 -13.15 32.47 23.12
N GLU A 57 -14.09 33.22 22.54
CA GLU A 57 -15.29 33.65 23.27
C GLU A 57 -16.36 34.12 22.27
N THR A 58 -17.23 33.20 21.83
CA THR A 58 -18.69 33.42 21.69
C THR A 58 -19.32 32.26 20.91
N GLY A 59 -20.00 31.38 21.65
CA GLY A 59 -20.80 30.29 21.08
C GLY A 59 -21.65 29.57 22.12
N SER A 60 -22.05 30.27 23.18
CA SER A 60 -23.12 29.82 24.07
C SER A 60 -24.45 29.94 23.32
N GLY A 61 -24.89 28.85 22.70
CA GLY A 61 -26.19 28.74 22.05
C GLY A 61 -26.58 27.27 21.90
N ASP A 62 -27.28 26.76 22.91
CA ASP A 62 -28.21 25.64 22.86
C ASP A 62 -27.76 24.36 22.13
N ILE A 63 -27.10 23.45 22.86
CA ILE A 63 -27.18 22.02 22.55
C ILE A 63 -28.40 21.47 23.31
N GLU A 64 -29.52 21.34 22.60
CA GLU A 64 -30.68 20.56 23.06
C GLU A 64 -30.20 19.16 23.43
N SER A 65 -30.32 18.85 24.72
CA SER A 65 -30.09 17.52 25.26
C SER A 65 -31.24 16.64 24.80
N GLN A 66 -31.03 15.85 23.75
CA GLN A 66 -31.98 14.82 23.32
C GLN A 66 -31.77 13.56 24.18
N ASP A 67 -32.11 13.68 25.46
CA ASP A 67 -32.29 12.54 26.35
C ASP A 67 -33.72 12.03 26.07
N GLN A 68 -33.85 11.15 25.07
CA GLN A 68 -35.11 10.50 24.76
C GLN A 68 -34.91 8.99 24.75
N ASP A 69 -35.29 8.42 25.90
CA ASP A 69 -35.86 7.10 26.13
C ASP A 69 -35.23 5.93 25.37
N ALA A 70 -34.31 5.28 26.10
CA ALA A 70 -34.00 3.88 25.92
C ALA A 70 -35.24 3.01 26.23
N SER A 71 -35.97 2.64 25.19
CA SER A 71 -36.79 1.45 25.19
C SER A 71 -36.90 0.90 23.77
N GLU A 72 -36.05 -0.06 23.42
CA GLU A 72 -36.46 -1.26 22.68
C GLU A 72 -35.27 -2.23 22.57
N GLU A 73 -35.40 -3.29 23.36
CA GLU A 73 -34.86 -4.63 23.21
C GLU A 73 -34.32 -4.98 21.80
N THR A 74 -33.02 -5.23 21.68
CA THR A 74 -32.51 -6.27 20.77
C THR A 74 -31.33 -6.96 21.45
N ASP A 75 -31.66 -8.11 22.01
CA ASP A 75 -30.75 -9.11 22.55
C ASP A 75 -29.83 -9.61 21.43
N GLY A 76 -28.58 -9.14 21.47
CA GLY A 76 -27.53 -9.46 20.52
C GLY A 76 -26.21 -9.30 21.23
N ASP A 77 -25.72 -10.42 21.75
CA ASP A 77 -24.44 -10.60 22.40
C ASP A 77 -23.30 -10.02 21.54
N VAL A 78 -22.91 -8.77 21.81
CA VAL A 78 -21.69 -8.15 21.27
C VAL A 78 -20.72 -8.00 22.42
N GLU A 79 -20.02 -9.09 22.71
CA GLU A 79 -18.86 -9.09 23.60
C GLU A 79 -17.69 -8.37 22.89
N GLY A 80 -17.75 -7.05 22.86
CA GLY A 80 -16.70 -6.16 22.36
C GLY A 80 -16.65 -4.92 23.24
N THR A 81 -15.47 -4.57 23.75
CA THR A 81 -15.32 -3.35 24.56
C THR A 81 -15.75 -2.13 23.71
N PRO A 82 -16.67 -1.27 24.19
CA PRO A 82 -17.25 -0.19 23.38
C PRO A 82 -16.29 0.87 22.79
N GLY A 83 -14.97 0.76 23.01
CA GLY A 83 -13.95 1.60 22.38
C GLY A 83 -13.12 0.92 21.28
N GLU A 84 -13.09 -0.41 21.22
CA GLU A 84 -12.16 -1.14 20.34
C GLU A 84 -12.66 -1.24 18.89
N ALA A 85 -13.98 -1.35 18.68
CA ALA A 85 -14.57 -1.34 17.34
C ALA A 85 -14.44 0.02 16.64
N VAL A 86 -14.45 1.13 17.40
CA VAL A 86 -14.31 2.49 16.85
C VAL A 86 -12.85 2.76 16.44
N LEU A 87 -11.88 2.34 17.25
CA LEU A 87 -10.46 2.54 16.94
C LEU A 87 -10.00 1.67 15.76
N THR A 88 -10.46 0.41 15.69
CA THR A 88 -10.09 -0.52 14.61
C THR A 88 -10.74 -0.15 13.27
N SER A 89 -12.00 0.28 13.26
CA SER A 89 -12.63 0.82 12.05
C SER A 89 -11.96 2.12 11.57
N GLY A 90 -11.40 2.93 12.47
CA GLY A 90 -10.57 4.09 12.10
C GLY A 90 -9.28 3.70 11.37
N GLU A 91 -8.60 2.64 11.80
CA GLU A 91 -7.34 2.17 11.21
C GLU A 91 -7.53 1.54 9.82
N VAL A 92 -8.57 0.73 9.64
CA VAL A 92 -8.91 0.13 8.33
C VAL A 92 -9.27 1.23 7.33
N LYS A 93 -10.11 2.20 7.73
CA LYS A 93 -10.42 3.38 6.91
C LYS A 93 -9.18 4.17 6.54
N ASN A 94 -8.26 4.37 7.48
CA ASN A 94 -7.02 5.09 7.23
C ASN A 94 -6.12 4.37 6.22
N THR A 95 -6.02 3.04 6.31
CA THR A 95 -5.20 2.25 5.37
C THR A 95 -5.81 2.21 3.97
N VAL A 96 -7.14 2.05 3.87
CA VAL A 96 -7.89 2.16 2.60
C VAL A 96 -7.73 3.56 2.00
N ALA A 97 -7.81 4.61 2.83
CA ALA A 97 -7.56 5.99 2.38
C ALA A 97 -6.12 6.18 1.90
N GLN A 98 -5.13 5.65 2.61
CA GLN A 98 -3.72 5.70 2.22
C GLN A 98 -3.48 4.94 0.91
N ALA A 99 -4.10 3.78 0.72
CA ALA A 99 -4.05 3.04 -0.55
C ALA A 99 -4.62 3.86 -1.71
N LYS A 100 -5.77 4.55 -1.50
CA LYS A 100 -6.33 5.47 -2.50
C LYS A 100 -5.40 6.63 -2.82
N VAL A 101 -4.80 7.25 -1.80
CA VAL A 101 -3.83 8.34 -1.98
C VAL A 101 -2.61 7.86 -2.76
N SER A 102 -2.04 6.71 -2.38
CA SER A 102 -0.88 6.12 -3.05
C SER A 102 -1.18 5.81 -4.52
N ARG A 103 -2.33 5.20 -4.81
CA ARG A 103 -2.79 4.94 -6.18
C ARG A 103 -2.89 6.24 -6.99
N GLU A 104 -3.48 7.29 -6.42
CA GLU A 104 -3.63 8.56 -7.13
C GLU A 104 -2.30 9.29 -7.32
N GLN A 105 -1.37 9.18 -6.36
CA GLN A 105 -0.01 9.70 -6.52
C GLN A 105 0.75 8.99 -7.65
N VAL A 106 0.66 7.66 -7.74
CA VAL A 106 1.26 6.89 -8.83
C VAL A 106 0.65 7.30 -10.17
N ARG A 107 -0.67 7.47 -10.23
CA ARG A 107 -1.34 7.96 -11.45
C ARG A 107 -0.92 9.36 -11.84
N ALA A 108 -0.79 10.27 -10.87
CA ALA A 108 -0.34 11.63 -11.14
C ALA A 108 1.08 11.62 -11.74
N LYS A 109 2.00 10.85 -11.16
CA LYS A 109 3.36 10.68 -11.67
C LYS A 109 3.40 10.03 -13.05
N ASN A 110 2.57 9.02 -13.29
CA ASN A 110 2.47 8.36 -14.60
C ASN A 110 1.93 9.33 -15.65
N LYS A 111 0.87 10.08 -15.33
CA LYS A 111 0.32 11.11 -16.23
C LYS A 111 1.35 12.19 -16.55
N GLU A 112 2.06 12.69 -15.54
CA GLU A 112 3.14 13.68 -15.72
C GLU A 112 4.26 13.14 -16.61
N THR A 113 4.71 11.90 -16.36
CA THR A 113 5.78 11.27 -17.14
C THR A 113 5.35 11.08 -18.59
N LEU A 114 4.14 10.55 -18.82
CA LEU A 114 3.60 10.34 -20.16
C LEU A 114 3.38 11.67 -20.90
N GLN A 115 2.88 12.71 -20.22
CA GLN A 115 2.77 14.06 -20.79
C GLN A 115 4.14 14.64 -21.14
N GLY A 116 5.15 14.46 -20.28
CA GLY A 116 6.52 14.87 -20.57
C GLY A 116 7.11 14.18 -21.81
N ILE A 117 6.76 12.91 -22.05
CA ILE A 117 7.15 12.18 -23.27
C ILE A 117 6.42 12.75 -24.50
N ILE A 118 5.12 13.02 -24.39
CA ILE A 118 4.28 13.56 -25.47
C ILE A 118 4.78 14.96 -25.90
N ASP A 119 5.06 15.82 -24.92
CA ASP A 119 5.46 17.21 -25.14
C ASP A 119 6.94 17.34 -25.55
N SER A 120 7.74 16.30 -25.34
CA SER A 120 9.15 16.33 -25.69
C SER A 120 9.36 16.37 -27.22
N ALA A 121 10.23 17.28 -27.64
CA ALA A 121 10.68 17.39 -29.02
C ALA A 121 11.80 16.37 -29.38
N SER A 122 12.36 15.66 -28.40
CA SER A 122 13.45 14.69 -28.60
C SER A 122 12.99 13.24 -28.75
N VAL A 123 11.68 13.02 -28.71
CA VAL A 123 11.03 11.69 -28.75
C VAL A 123 10.47 11.44 -30.15
N THR A 124 10.56 10.19 -30.62
CA THR A 124 10.01 9.77 -31.92
C THR A 124 8.48 9.77 -31.92
N GLU A 125 7.85 9.88 -33.09
CA GLU A 125 6.38 9.88 -33.18
C GLU A 125 5.79 8.55 -32.68
N GLU A 126 6.47 7.44 -32.91
CA GLU A 126 6.08 6.12 -32.41
C GLU A 126 6.06 6.06 -30.88
N GLN A 127 7.02 6.70 -30.21
CA GLN A 127 7.06 6.76 -28.75
C GLN A 127 5.98 7.71 -28.19
N LYS A 128 5.60 8.74 -28.94
CA LYS A 128 4.47 9.61 -28.58
C LYS A 128 3.15 8.87 -28.71
N GLU A 129 2.97 8.13 -29.78
CA GLU A 129 1.79 7.29 -29.99
C GLU A 129 1.65 6.25 -28.87
N GLU A 130 2.75 5.59 -28.49
CA GLU A 130 2.78 4.67 -27.35
C GLU A 130 2.38 5.37 -26.04
N ALA A 131 2.94 6.55 -25.76
CA ALA A 131 2.58 7.31 -24.55
C ALA A 131 1.10 7.74 -24.53
N VAL A 132 0.54 8.10 -25.69
CA VAL A 132 -0.90 8.40 -25.84
C VAL A 132 -1.74 7.14 -25.60
N ASN A 133 -1.34 6.00 -26.15
CA ASN A 133 -2.02 4.72 -25.94
C ASN A 133 -2.02 4.33 -24.46
N GLN A 134 -0.87 4.45 -23.78
CA GLN A 134 -0.76 4.20 -22.34
C GLN A 134 -1.61 5.18 -21.51
N MET A 135 -1.76 6.43 -21.93
CA MET A 135 -2.66 7.40 -21.28
C MET A 135 -4.13 6.99 -21.40
N ILE A 136 -4.54 6.51 -22.59
CA ILE A 136 -5.90 5.99 -22.83
C ILE A 136 -6.14 4.74 -21.98
N GLU A 137 -5.18 3.82 -21.93
CA GLU A 137 -5.26 2.61 -21.11
C GLU A 137 -5.38 2.95 -19.63
N LEU A 138 -4.54 3.84 -19.10
CA LEU A 138 -4.61 4.30 -17.72
C LEU A 138 -5.97 4.91 -17.37
N THR A 139 -6.59 5.64 -18.31
CA THR A 139 -7.93 6.21 -18.13
C THR A 139 -8.99 5.10 -18.13
N ARG A 140 -8.93 4.18 -19.09
CA ARG A 140 -9.85 3.03 -19.17
C ARG A 140 -9.80 2.18 -17.91
N VAL A 141 -8.60 1.88 -17.43
CA VAL A 141 -8.39 1.12 -16.19
C VAL A 141 -8.99 1.86 -15.00
N ALA A 142 -8.76 3.17 -14.89
CA ALA A 142 -9.34 3.97 -13.81
C ALA A 142 -10.88 3.96 -13.81
N GLU A 143 -11.53 4.02 -14.97
CA GLU A 143 -12.98 3.88 -15.09
C GLU A 143 -13.47 2.50 -14.65
N GLN A 144 -12.77 1.44 -15.07
CA GLN A 144 -13.11 0.07 -14.70
C GLN A 144 -12.98 -0.18 -13.19
N GLU A 145 -11.89 0.31 -12.58
CA GLU A 145 -11.69 0.24 -11.13
C GLU A 145 -12.77 1.00 -10.37
N SER A 146 -13.10 2.23 -10.80
CA SER A 146 -14.15 3.02 -10.16
C SER A 146 -15.52 2.35 -10.28
N ALA A 147 -15.83 1.75 -11.43
CA ALA A 147 -17.04 0.99 -11.64
C ALA A 147 -17.09 -0.29 -10.79
N ALA A 148 -15.95 -0.97 -10.60
CA ALA A 148 -15.84 -2.13 -9.72
C ALA A 148 -16.02 -1.72 -8.24
N GLU A 149 -15.33 -0.69 -7.76
CA GLU A 149 -15.47 -0.16 -6.39
C GLU A 149 -16.91 0.27 -6.10
N THR A 150 -17.58 0.93 -7.04
CA THR A 150 -18.97 1.35 -6.87
C THR A 150 -19.91 0.15 -6.70
N LEU A 151 -19.66 -0.93 -7.45
CA LEU A 151 -20.44 -2.16 -7.34
C LEU A 151 -20.13 -2.96 -6.08
N LEU A 152 -18.87 -2.98 -5.66
CA LEU A 152 -18.46 -3.58 -4.38
C LEU A 152 -19.11 -2.83 -3.21
N ALA A 153 -19.09 -1.50 -3.22
CA ALA A 153 -19.74 -0.68 -2.21
C ALA A 153 -21.25 -0.92 -2.13
N SER A 154 -21.92 -1.06 -3.28
CA SER A 154 -23.37 -1.35 -3.31
C SER A 154 -23.73 -2.79 -2.92
N LYS A 155 -22.74 -3.69 -2.78
CA LYS A 155 -22.91 -5.04 -2.19
C LYS A 155 -22.59 -5.09 -0.70
N GLY A 156 -22.19 -3.98 -0.09
CA GLY A 156 -21.84 -3.89 1.33
C GLY A 156 -20.34 -3.86 1.61
N PHE A 157 -19.49 -3.95 0.58
CA PHE A 157 -18.05 -3.77 0.71
C PHE A 157 -17.69 -2.28 0.58
N THR A 158 -18.04 -1.48 1.58
CA THR A 158 -17.90 -0.01 1.53
C THR A 158 -16.44 0.46 1.62
N GLU A 159 -15.57 -0.30 2.26
CA GLU A 159 -14.16 0.01 2.46
C GLU A 159 -13.28 -0.79 1.51
N THR A 160 -13.48 -0.60 0.20
CA THR A 160 -12.67 -1.29 -0.83
C THR A 160 -11.86 -0.34 -1.68
N VAL A 161 -10.68 -0.82 -2.10
CA VAL A 161 -9.89 -0.23 -3.18
C VAL A 161 -9.56 -1.33 -4.18
N VAL A 162 -9.83 -1.08 -5.45
CA VAL A 162 -9.43 -1.98 -6.54
C VAL A 162 -8.33 -1.27 -7.31
N THR A 163 -7.17 -1.91 -7.46
CA THR A 163 -6.10 -1.42 -8.32
C THR A 163 -5.87 -2.44 -9.41
N VAL A 164 -5.82 -2.00 -10.66
CA VAL A 164 -5.55 -2.87 -11.80
C VAL A 164 -4.28 -2.36 -12.47
N SER A 165 -3.29 -3.22 -12.59
CA SER A 165 -2.00 -2.90 -13.21
C SER A 165 -1.56 -4.08 -14.08
N GLU A 166 -1.16 -3.82 -15.31
CA GLU A 166 -0.56 -4.83 -16.22
C GLU A 166 -1.37 -6.14 -16.40
N GLY A 167 -2.69 -6.10 -16.20
CA GLY A 167 -3.56 -7.28 -16.31
C GLY A 167 -3.69 -8.11 -15.03
N GLU A 168 -3.18 -7.60 -13.91
CA GLU A 168 -3.41 -8.09 -12.54
C GLU A 168 -4.33 -7.13 -11.78
N ALA A 169 -5.14 -7.68 -10.87
CA ALA A 169 -6.08 -6.90 -10.07
C ALA A 169 -5.86 -7.14 -8.57
N ASP A 170 -5.41 -6.11 -7.86
CA ASP A 170 -5.28 -6.09 -6.43
C ASP A 170 -6.52 -5.48 -5.79
N VAL A 171 -7.19 -6.25 -4.93
CA VAL A 171 -8.40 -5.83 -4.24
C VAL A 171 -8.15 -5.81 -2.75
N VAL A 172 -8.14 -4.62 -2.16
CA VAL A 172 -8.07 -4.43 -0.71
C VAL A 172 -9.49 -4.26 -0.18
N VAL A 173 -9.90 -5.13 0.74
CA VAL A 173 -11.26 -5.11 1.33
C VAL A 173 -11.18 -4.95 2.83
N GLY A 174 -11.69 -3.84 3.34
CA GLY A 174 -11.78 -3.54 4.76
C GLY A 174 -13.06 -4.05 5.40
N ASN A 175 -12.94 -4.49 6.64
CA ASN A 175 -14.06 -4.67 7.56
C ASN A 175 -15.15 -5.66 7.09
N VAL A 176 -14.77 -6.69 6.31
CA VAL A 176 -15.68 -7.74 5.82
C VAL A 176 -15.05 -9.12 5.94
N GLU A 177 -15.73 -10.05 6.61
CA GLU A 177 -15.22 -11.41 6.75
C GLU A 177 -15.06 -12.08 5.37
N MET A 178 -13.87 -12.63 5.10
CA MET A 178 -13.62 -13.38 3.88
C MET A 178 -14.17 -14.79 3.98
N THR A 179 -15.48 -14.92 3.94
CA THR A 179 -16.14 -16.18 3.62
C THR A 179 -15.87 -16.54 2.16
N GLU A 180 -15.95 -17.82 1.81
CA GLU A 180 -15.82 -18.29 0.43
C GLU A 180 -16.88 -17.62 -0.48
N ALA A 181 -18.07 -17.38 0.05
CA ALA A 181 -19.13 -16.66 -0.65
C ALA A 181 -18.76 -15.20 -0.94
N ASN A 182 -18.20 -14.48 0.03
CA ASN A 182 -17.78 -13.09 -0.16
C ASN A 182 -16.61 -12.98 -1.14
N ARG A 183 -15.63 -13.90 -1.05
CA ARG A 183 -14.52 -13.98 -2.00
C ARG A 183 -15.03 -14.18 -3.44
N ALA A 184 -15.92 -15.16 -3.65
CA ALA A 184 -16.49 -15.44 -4.96
C ALA A 184 -17.31 -14.26 -5.52
N GLN A 185 -18.02 -13.52 -4.65
CA GLN A 185 -18.75 -12.31 -5.07
C GLN A 185 -17.81 -11.19 -5.51
N ILE A 186 -16.73 -10.95 -4.78
CA ILE A 186 -15.72 -9.95 -5.13
C ILE A 186 -15.07 -10.32 -6.47
N GLU A 187 -14.67 -11.58 -6.62
CA GLU A 187 -14.04 -12.11 -7.83
C GLU A 187 -14.94 -12.00 -9.07
N ASP A 188 -16.24 -12.34 -8.97
CA ASP A 188 -17.21 -12.17 -10.07
C ASP A 188 -17.36 -10.69 -10.48
N ILE A 189 -17.48 -9.78 -9.50
CA ILE A 189 -17.66 -8.36 -9.76
C ILE A 189 -16.44 -7.78 -10.46
N VAL A 190 -15.25 -8.09 -9.96
CA VAL A 190 -13.99 -7.58 -10.51
C VAL A 190 -13.78 -8.15 -11.91
N THR A 191 -13.88 -9.47 -12.10
CA THR A 191 -13.77 -10.13 -13.41
C THR A 191 -14.72 -9.51 -14.43
N ARG A 192 -15.99 -9.29 -14.07
CA ARG A 192 -17.01 -8.74 -14.99
C ARG A 192 -16.78 -7.26 -15.33
N LYS A 193 -16.08 -6.49 -14.49
CA LYS A 193 -15.91 -5.04 -14.66
C LYS A 193 -14.57 -4.68 -15.27
N THR A 194 -13.50 -5.31 -14.81
CA THR A 194 -12.13 -5.04 -15.26
C THR A 194 -11.76 -5.90 -16.45
N GLY A 195 -12.37 -7.08 -16.60
CA GLY A 195 -12.01 -8.06 -17.63
C GLY A 195 -10.75 -8.85 -17.30
N VAL A 196 -10.23 -8.70 -16.08
CA VAL A 196 -9.09 -9.47 -15.57
C VAL A 196 -9.54 -10.90 -15.26
N ALA A 197 -8.70 -11.87 -15.64
CA ALA A 197 -8.99 -13.28 -15.38
C ALA A 197 -8.97 -13.55 -13.87
N PRO A 198 -9.81 -14.46 -13.35
CA PRO A 198 -9.91 -14.71 -11.92
C PRO A 198 -8.58 -15.17 -11.29
N GLU A 199 -7.74 -15.88 -12.05
CA GLU A 199 -6.39 -16.28 -11.62
C GLU A 199 -5.44 -15.12 -11.30
N ASN A 200 -5.69 -13.92 -11.83
CA ASN A 200 -4.87 -12.73 -11.65
C ASN A 200 -5.46 -11.75 -10.62
N ILE A 201 -6.46 -12.19 -9.85
CA ILE A 201 -7.12 -11.36 -8.83
C ILE A 201 -6.57 -11.74 -7.45
N VAL A 202 -5.89 -10.79 -6.80
CA VAL A 202 -5.40 -10.94 -5.43
C VAL A 202 -6.31 -10.16 -4.49
N ILE A 203 -7.01 -10.88 -3.61
CA ILE A 203 -7.89 -10.27 -2.61
C ILE A 203 -7.17 -10.25 -1.26
N THR A 204 -6.84 -9.04 -0.80
CA THR A 204 -6.23 -8.78 0.50
C THR A 204 -7.30 -8.29 1.48
N PRO A 205 -7.79 -9.14 2.39
CA PRO A 205 -8.70 -8.70 3.42
C PRO A 205 -8.00 -7.98 4.55
N MET A 206 -8.53 -6.83 4.90
CA MET A 206 -8.20 -6.07 6.09
C MET A 206 -9.26 -6.35 7.14
N ASN A 207 -9.24 -7.57 7.65
CA ASN A 207 -10.05 -8.00 8.77
C ASN A 207 -9.16 -8.37 9.95
N LYS A 208 -9.70 -8.15 11.14
CA LYS A 208 -9.15 -8.65 12.39
C LYS A 208 -9.13 -10.19 12.34
N LYS A 209 -8.04 -10.77 11.88
CA LYS A 209 -7.52 -12.02 12.44
C LYS A 209 -6.05 -11.83 12.71
N ALA A 210 -5.75 -11.84 14.01
CA ALA A 210 -4.45 -12.16 14.54
C ALA A 210 -3.78 -13.25 13.70
N ASP A 211 -2.48 -13.08 13.48
CA ASP A 211 -1.50 -14.12 13.18
C ASP A 211 -2.01 -15.55 13.46
N GLN A 212 -2.66 -16.15 12.47
CA GLN A 212 -3.03 -17.57 12.48
C GLN A 212 -2.73 -18.12 11.09
N ASN A 213 -1.44 -18.03 10.71
CA ASN A 213 -0.77 -18.99 9.87
C ASN A 213 0.68 -19.02 10.40
N THR A 214 1.16 -20.09 11.03
CA THR A 214 1.68 -21.24 10.31
C THR A 214 1.87 -22.39 11.31
N ALA A 215 1.17 -23.52 11.11
CA ALA A 215 1.67 -24.88 11.38
C ALA A 215 0.56 -25.90 11.08
N ALA A 216 0.16 -26.01 9.81
CA ALA A 216 -0.44 -27.26 9.34
C ALA A 216 0.72 -28.21 8.98
N ALA A 217 0.82 -29.29 9.76
CA ALA A 217 1.26 -30.61 9.34
C ALA A 217 2.46 -30.73 8.38
N GLU A 218 3.64 -30.98 8.95
CA GLU A 218 4.53 -32.02 8.42
C GLU A 218 4.64 -33.13 9.47
N GLY A 219 4.02 -34.27 9.18
CA GLY A 219 4.41 -35.51 9.82
C GLY A 219 5.58 -36.11 9.06
N THR A 220 6.65 -36.52 9.76
CA THR A 220 7.35 -37.81 9.58
C THR A 220 8.55 -37.91 10.52
N SER A 221 8.51 -38.94 11.38
CA SER A 221 9.61 -39.66 12.06
C SER A 221 10.67 -38.89 12.86
N SER A 222 10.74 -39.14 14.18
CA SER A 222 11.81 -39.95 14.80
C SER A 222 11.57 -40.08 16.31
N ASP A 223 11.70 -41.32 16.81
CA ASP A 223 12.13 -41.75 18.14
C ASP A 223 11.32 -41.29 19.38
N SER A 224 10.48 -42.13 19.99
CA SER A 224 10.85 -43.26 20.86
C SER A 224 11.97 -42.90 21.85
N GLU A 225 11.60 -42.47 23.05
CA GLU A 225 12.22 -42.90 24.32
C GLU A 225 11.51 -42.21 25.51
N THR A 226 10.50 -42.89 26.07
CA THR A 226 10.01 -42.60 27.43
C THR A 226 10.94 -43.30 28.41
N ASN A 227 11.87 -42.53 28.97
CA ASN A 227 12.72 -42.95 30.06
C ASN A 227 11.87 -43.10 31.32
N THR A 228 11.69 -44.34 31.77
CA THR A 228 11.03 -44.68 33.04
C THR A 228 12.12 -45.23 33.94
N GLU A 229 12.67 -44.39 34.82
CA GLU A 229 13.54 -44.86 35.91
C GLU A 229 12.67 -45.16 37.13
N GLY A 230 12.61 -46.44 37.47
CA GLY A 230 11.99 -46.93 38.68
C GLY A 230 12.87 -46.73 39.89
N THR A 231 12.23 -46.79 41.07
CA THR A 231 12.91 -47.30 42.27
C THR A 231 12.02 -48.37 42.89
N GLU A 232 12.60 -49.56 42.99
CA GLU A 232 12.08 -50.75 43.65
C GLU A 232 11.92 -50.51 45.17
N ASN A 233 10.94 -51.16 45.80
CA ASN A 233 11.27 -52.19 46.78
C ASN A 233 10.05 -52.96 47.34
N THR A 234 10.20 -54.29 47.27
CA THR A 234 9.85 -55.34 48.24
C THR A 234 8.39 -55.60 48.65
N GLU A 235 7.81 -56.63 48.03
CA GLU A 235 7.55 -57.97 48.63
C GLU A 235 7.26 -58.00 50.15
N THR A 236 6.05 -58.41 50.59
CA THR A 236 5.68 -59.73 51.18
C THR A 236 4.36 -59.66 51.97
N ALA A 237 3.58 -60.76 51.89
CA ALA A 237 2.64 -61.41 52.85
C ALA A 237 2.02 -60.57 53.99
N GLU A 238 0.73 -60.61 54.30
CA GLU A 238 -0.24 -61.72 54.48
C GLU A 238 -1.68 -61.21 54.25
#